data_AF-A0A5C4J637-F1
#
_entry.id   AF-A0A5C4J637-F1
#
_cell.length_a   1.000
_cell.length_b   1.000
_cell.length_c   1.000
_cell.angle_alpha   90.00
_cell.angle_beta   90.00
_cell.angle_gamma   90.00
#
_symmetry.space_group_name_H-M   'P 1'
#
loop_
_entity.id
_entity.type
_entity.pdbx_description
1 polymer ?
#
loop_
_entity_poly.entity_id
_entity_poly.type
_entity_poly.pdbx_seq_one_letter_code
_entity_poly.pdbx_strand_id
1 'polypeptide(L)'
;MNFDKGRHAATLDAPPPRNDRRAHLSELDAGVRTHPHLAGGLIERRGVSWVSVVRYGGPRRTVEIGCDFRDGQWWFCWAADGRPIRPARDVTATLHAVASELAGVSG
;
A
#
# COMPACT_ATOMS: atom_id res chain seq x y z
N MET A 1 -32.20 9.05 -37.86
CA MET A 1 -32.42 9.32 -36.43
C MET A 1 -31.06 9.51 -35.75
N ASN A 2 -30.84 10.66 -35.13
CA ASN A 2 -29.61 11.05 -34.43
C ASN A 2 -29.86 10.92 -32.91
N PHE A 3 -29.00 10.22 -32.18
CA PHE A 3 -29.11 10.12 -30.72
C PHE A 3 -28.04 11.00 -30.06
N ASP A 4 -28.56 11.90 -29.23
CA ASP A 4 -27.85 12.96 -28.54
C ASP A 4 -26.90 12.42 -27.45
N LYS A 5 -25.64 12.83 -27.58
CA LYS A 5 -24.66 13.20 -26.55
C LYS A 5 -24.84 12.61 -25.15
N GLY A 6 -24.01 11.60 -24.86
CA GLY A 6 -23.67 11.18 -23.51
C GLY A 6 -23.01 12.32 -22.73
N ARG A 7 -23.64 12.71 -21.63
CA ARG A 7 -23.04 13.52 -20.57
C ARG A 7 -22.37 12.56 -19.57
N HIS A 8 -21.08 12.34 -19.76
CA HIS A 8 -20.20 11.93 -18.66
C HIS A 8 -19.09 12.97 -18.55
N ALA A 9 -19.39 14.03 -17.79
CA ALA A 9 -18.38 14.93 -17.27
C ALA A 9 -17.72 14.24 -16.06
N ALA A 10 -16.50 13.76 -16.23
CA ALA A 10 -15.57 13.47 -15.14
C ALA A 10 -14.16 13.71 -15.65
N THR A 11 -13.73 14.97 -15.55
CA THR A 11 -12.35 15.42 -15.33
C THR A 11 -11.25 14.65 -16.07
N LEU A 12 -11.18 14.85 -17.39
CA LEU A 12 -10.09 14.36 -18.24
C LEU A 12 -9.00 15.44 -18.39
N ASP A 13 -8.25 15.77 -17.34
CA ASP A 13 -7.08 16.67 -17.49
C ASP A 13 -5.93 16.45 -16.48
N ALA A 14 -6.05 15.48 -15.56
CA ALA A 14 -4.87 15.04 -14.81
C ALA A 14 -4.15 13.96 -15.64
N PRO A 15 -2.83 14.07 -15.90
CA PRO A 15 -2.05 12.92 -16.31
C PRO A 15 -2.37 11.77 -15.36
N PRO A 16 -2.55 10.53 -15.84
CA PRO A 16 -2.68 9.40 -14.93
C PRO A 16 -1.51 9.49 -13.95
N PRO A 17 -1.75 9.39 -12.62
CA PRO A 17 -0.67 9.51 -11.67
C PRO A 17 0.44 8.60 -12.14
N ARG A 18 1.64 9.18 -12.30
CA ARG A 18 2.84 8.41 -12.63
C ARG A 18 2.80 7.19 -11.70
N ASN A 19 3.06 6.00 -12.21
CA ASN A 19 2.90 4.76 -11.44
C ASN A 19 3.96 4.71 -10.32
N ASP A 20 3.78 5.57 -9.32
CA ASP A 20 4.63 5.84 -8.17
C ASP A 20 4.38 4.78 -7.10
N ARG A 21 3.43 3.87 -7.35
CA ARG A 21 3.18 2.67 -6.57
C ARG A 21 4.47 1.95 -6.23
N ARG A 22 5.32 1.71 -7.23
CA ARG A 22 6.60 1.01 -7.01
C ARG A 22 7.56 1.86 -6.17
N ALA A 23 7.59 3.17 -6.37
CA ALA A 23 8.42 4.07 -5.58
C ALA A 23 8.00 4.05 -4.09
N HIS A 24 6.72 4.22 -3.81
CA HIS A 24 6.18 4.15 -2.45
C HIS A 24 6.40 2.79 -1.79
N LEU A 25 6.22 1.68 -2.52
CA LEU A 25 6.50 0.36 -1.97
C LEU A 25 8.00 0.11 -1.75
N SER A 26 8.86 0.72 -2.55
CA SER A 26 10.32 0.64 -2.35
C SER A 26 10.76 1.45 -1.12
N GLU A 27 10.14 2.60 -0.88
CA GLU A 27 10.35 3.40 0.33
C GLU A 27 9.86 2.65 1.58
N LEU A 28 8.70 2.01 1.51
CA LEU A 28 8.20 1.16 2.58
C LEU A 28 9.14 -0.04 2.84
N ASP A 29 9.63 -0.71 1.79
CA ASP A 29 10.60 -1.81 1.92
C ASP A 29 11.89 -1.35 2.62
N ALA A 30 12.42 -0.18 2.25
CA ALA A 30 13.58 0.41 2.92
C ALA A 30 13.29 0.69 4.42
N GLY A 31 12.09 1.19 4.73
CA GLY A 31 11.62 1.38 6.10
C GLY A 31 11.52 0.06 6.88
N VAL A 32 10.97 -1.00 6.27
CA VAL A 32 10.89 -2.33 6.88
C VAL A 32 12.29 -2.87 7.21
N ARG A 33 13.26 -2.73 6.29
CA ARG A 33 14.64 -3.22 6.49
C ARG A 33 15.40 -2.50 7.59
N THR A 34 15.04 -1.26 7.90
CA THR A 34 15.67 -0.45 8.95
C THR A 34 14.96 -0.56 10.30
N HIS A 35 13.76 -1.14 10.34
CA HIS A 35 12.97 -1.25 11.56
C HIS A 35 13.43 -2.44 12.42
N PRO A 36 13.69 -2.25 13.74
CA PRO A 36 14.38 -3.25 14.58
C PRO A 36 13.61 -4.56 14.78
N HIS A 37 12.30 -4.55 14.57
CA HIS A 37 11.43 -5.70 14.81
C HIS A 37 10.80 -6.29 13.54
N LEU A 38 11.04 -5.70 12.38
CA LEU A 38 10.42 -6.14 11.13
C LEU A 38 11.47 -6.71 10.18
N ALA A 39 11.03 -7.65 9.37
CA ALA A 39 11.77 -8.15 8.22
C ALA A 39 10.81 -8.23 7.04
N GLY A 40 11.33 -8.14 5.83
CA GLY A 40 10.48 -8.20 4.66
C GLY A 40 11.21 -7.99 3.36
N GLY A 41 10.42 -7.92 2.31
CA GLY A 41 10.90 -7.68 0.97
C GLY A 41 9.80 -7.20 0.04
N LEU A 42 10.20 -6.36 -0.93
CA LEU A 42 9.39 -6.09 -2.11
C LEU A 42 9.27 -7.35 -2.97
N ILE A 43 8.04 -7.81 -3.18
CA ILE A 43 7.69 -8.94 -4.04
C ILE A 43 6.86 -8.46 -5.23
N GLU A 44 6.87 -9.20 -6.33
CA GLU A 44 6.03 -8.92 -7.50
C GLU A 44 5.27 -10.18 -7.91
N ARG A 45 3.96 -10.03 -8.12
CA ARG A 45 3.07 -11.11 -8.56
C ARG A 45 2.19 -10.62 -9.67
N ARG A 46 2.25 -11.27 -10.84
CA ARG A 46 1.44 -10.92 -12.04
C ARG A 46 1.52 -9.44 -12.41
N GLY A 47 2.72 -8.85 -12.32
CA GLY A 47 2.96 -7.43 -12.63
C GLY A 47 2.53 -6.44 -11.54
N VAL A 48 2.09 -6.91 -10.38
CA VAL A 48 1.71 -6.08 -9.23
C VAL A 48 2.69 -6.29 -8.08
N SER A 49 3.34 -5.22 -7.62
CA SER A 49 4.32 -5.27 -6.51
C SER A 49 3.64 -5.18 -5.13
N TRP A 50 4.26 -5.73 -4.08
CA TRP A 50 3.76 -5.67 -2.70
C TRP A 50 4.96 -5.70 -1.76
N VAL A 51 4.83 -5.20 -0.54
CA VAL A 51 5.85 -5.45 0.50
C VAL A 51 5.35 -6.58 1.40
N SER A 52 6.05 -7.70 1.41
CA SER A 52 5.78 -8.80 2.34
C SER A 52 6.55 -8.57 3.63
N VAL A 53 5.87 -8.59 4.77
CA VAL A 53 6.43 -8.22 6.09
C VAL A 53 6.13 -9.30 7.13
N VAL A 54 7.14 -9.60 7.93
CA VAL A 54 7.07 -10.45 9.12
C VAL A 54 7.66 -9.71 10.32
N ARG A 55 7.35 -10.18 11.53
CA ARG A 55 7.89 -9.64 12.79
C ARG A 55 8.84 -10.64 13.44
N TYR A 56 10.01 -10.17 13.88
CA TYR A 56 10.95 -10.99 14.65
C TYR A 56 10.40 -11.33 16.03
N GLY A 57 10.62 -12.58 16.48
CA GLY A 57 10.26 -13.05 17.82
C GLY A 57 8.76 -13.06 18.13
N GLY A 58 7.89 -12.79 17.14
CA GLY A 58 6.44 -12.83 17.27
C GLY A 58 5.81 -14.11 16.70
N PRO A 59 4.47 -14.19 16.70
CA PRO A 59 3.74 -15.24 16.00
C PRO A 59 4.20 -15.35 14.54
N ARG A 60 4.28 -16.58 14.02
CA ARG A 60 4.74 -16.85 12.64
C ARG A 60 3.67 -16.44 11.62
N ARG A 61 3.45 -15.13 11.49
CA ARG A 61 2.49 -14.49 10.59
C ARG A 61 3.23 -13.59 9.60
N THR A 62 2.67 -13.53 8.41
CA THR A 62 3.13 -12.66 7.32
C THR A 62 1.96 -11.80 6.89
N VAL A 63 2.20 -10.51 6.71
CA VAL A 63 1.25 -9.59 6.08
C VAL A 63 1.85 -9.05 4.80
N GLU A 64 0.99 -8.72 3.85
CA GLU A 64 1.39 -8.13 2.58
C GLU A 64 0.76 -6.75 2.46
N ILE A 65 1.56 -5.78 2.04
CA ILE A 65 1.18 -4.37 1.94
C ILE A 65 1.19 -3.96 0.47
N GLY A 66 0.03 -3.51 0.01
CA GLY A 66 -0.16 -2.88 -1.29
C GLY A 66 -0.03 -1.36 -1.20
N CYS A 67 -0.12 -0.72 -2.36
CA CYS A 67 -0.25 0.72 -2.46
C CYS A 67 -1.24 1.06 -3.58
N ASP A 68 -2.31 1.75 -3.24
CA ASP A 68 -3.42 2.06 -4.15
C ASP A 68 -3.68 3.57 -4.17
N PHE A 69 -4.04 4.09 -5.34
CA PHE A 69 -4.46 5.48 -5.47
C PHE A 69 -5.95 5.61 -5.13
N ARG A 70 -6.28 6.38 -4.10
CA ARG A 70 -7.64 6.57 -3.57
C ARG A 70 -7.83 8.01 -3.13
N ASP A 71 -8.99 8.59 -3.47
CA ASP A 71 -9.38 9.95 -3.06
C ASP A 71 -8.29 11.01 -3.35
N GLY A 72 -7.64 10.90 -4.51
CA GLY A 72 -6.62 11.86 -4.96
C GLY A 72 -5.24 11.70 -4.34
N GLN A 73 -4.97 10.64 -3.57
CA GLN A 73 -3.64 10.38 -2.99
C GLN A 73 -3.30 8.89 -2.96
N TRP A 74 -2.02 8.57 -2.82
CA TRP A 74 -1.55 7.19 -2.63
C TRP A 74 -1.74 6.75 -1.18
N TRP A 75 -2.21 5.51 -0.99
CA TRP A 75 -2.42 4.88 0.31
C TRP A 75 -1.73 3.54 0.38
N PHE A 76 -1.06 3.25 1.49
CA PHE A 76 -0.73 1.88 1.85
C PHE A 76 -1.99 1.15 2.31
N CYS A 77 -2.16 -0.07 1.83
CA CYS A 77 -3.33 -0.90 2.11
C CYS A 77 -2.91 -2.32 2.45
N TRP A 78 -3.73 -3.03 3.23
CA TRP A 78 -3.55 -4.45 3.43
C TRP A 78 -3.87 -5.19 2.13
N ALA A 79 -2.96 -6.03 1.65
CA ALA A 79 -3.16 -6.76 0.40
C ALA A 79 -4.30 -7.79 0.48
N ALA A 80 -4.59 -8.29 1.70
CA ALA A 80 -5.56 -9.35 1.92
C ALA A 80 -7.00 -8.91 1.64
N ASP A 81 -7.37 -7.69 2.04
CA ASP A 81 -8.75 -7.17 1.98
C ASP A 81 -8.84 -5.78 1.33
N GLY A 82 -7.71 -5.18 0.97
CA GLY A 82 -7.63 -3.84 0.42
C GLY A 82 -7.96 -2.74 1.43
N ARG A 83 -8.12 -3.01 2.73
CA ARG A 83 -8.43 -1.97 3.71
C ARG A 83 -7.26 -0.97 3.83
N PRO A 84 -7.53 0.35 3.84
CA PRO A 84 -6.48 1.35 3.95
C PRO A 84 -5.79 1.30 5.32
N ILE A 85 -4.48 1.51 5.32
CA ILE A 85 -3.64 1.62 6.52
C ILE A 85 -3.40 3.10 6.82
N ARG A 86 -2.68 3.79 5.92
CA ARG A 86 -2.29 5.20 6.00
C ARG A 86 -1.95 5.76 4.61
N PRO A 87 -1.93 7.10 4.44
CA PRO A 87 -1.35 7.73 3.26
C PRO A 87 0.09 7.26 3.01
N ALA A 88 0.49 7.11 1.74
CA ALA A 88 1.79 6.54 1.37
C ALA A 88 2.99 7.41 1.78
N ARG A 89 2.76 8.70 2.06
CA ARG A 89 3.75 9.62 2.63
C ARG A 89 4.07 9.34 4.11
N ASP A 90 3.21 8.59 4.82
CA ASP A 90 3.33 8.35 6.25
C ASP A 90 3.96 6.97 6.53
N VAL A 91 5.18 6.75 6.00
CA VAL A 91 5.89 5.46 6.07
C VAL A 91 6.10 5.01 7.52
N THR A 92 6.62 5.88 8.39
CA THR A 92 6.87 5.54 9.81
C THR A 92 5.60 5.11 10.54
N ALA A 93 4.50 5.84 10.36
CA ALA A 93 3.22 5.50 10.96
C ALA A 93 2.66 4.17 10.41
N THR A 94 2.89 3.89 9.14
CA THR A 94 2.54 2.61 8.50
C THR A 94 3.33 1.46 9.11
N LEU A 95 4.64 1.60 9.30
CA LEU A 95 5.49 0.58 9.93
C LEU A 95 5.03 0.26 11.36
N HIS A 96 4.64 1.28 12.14
CA HIS A 96 4.08 1.07 13.47
C HIS A 96 2.75 0.30 13.43
N ALA A 97 1.85 0.63 12.50
CA ALA A 97 0.61 -0.11 12.33
C ALA A 97 0.85 -1.58 11.95
N VAL A 98 1.79 -1.83 11.02
CA VAL A 98 2.21 -3.18 10.61
C VAL A 98 2.81 -3.97 11.76
N ALA A 99 3.67 -3.34 12.57
CA ALA A 99 4.26 -3.98 13.74
C ALA A 99 3.21 -4.37 14.78
N SER A 100 2.23 -3.49 15.04
CA SER A 100 1.13 -3.75 15.99
C SER A 100 0.22 -4.88 15.52
N GLU A 101 -0.17 -4.87 14.24
CA GLU A 101 -0.96 -5.94 13.61
C GLU A 101 -0.25 -7.30 13.76
N LEU A 102 1.05 -7.35 13.46
CA LEU A 102 1.85 -8.57 13.56
C LEU A 102 2.12 -9.01 15.01
N ALA A 103 1.99 -8.12 16.00
CA ALA A 103 2.01 -8.50 17.42
C ALA A 103 0.68 -9.12 17.89
N GLY A 104 -0.38 -9.09 17.08
CA GLY A 104 -1.71 -9.52 17.49
C GLY A 104 -2.39 -8.52 18.43
N VAL A 105 -1.92 -7.26 18.45
CA VAL A 105 -2.66 -6.17 19.10
C VAL A 105 -3.76 -5.75 18.11
N SER A 106 -4.78 -6.59 17.99
CA SER A 106 -6.06 -6.18 17.42
C SER A 106 -6.64 -5.14 18.38
N GLY A 107 -6.55 -3.87 18.00
CA GLY A 107 -7.33 -2.80 18.66
C GLY A 107 -8.81 -2.99 18.40
#